data_AF-A0A7X5SD83-F1
#
_entry.id   AF-A0A7X5SD83-F1
#
_cell.length_a   1.000
_cell.length_b   1.000
_cell.length_c   1.000
_cell.angle_alpha   90.00
_cell.angle_beta   90.00
_cell.angle_gamma   90.00
#
_symmetry.space_group_name_H-M   'P 1'
#
loop_
_entity.id
_entity.type
_entity.pdbx_description
1 polymer ?
#
loop_
_entity_poly.entity_id
_entity_poly.type
_entity_poly.pdbx_seq_one_letter_code
_entity_poly.pdbx_strand_id
1 'polypeptide(L)' 'TAGLASLLADHQLIDVLRRWPADWDHAGLLAALRPLTPRLYSIASSRKRVGEEVHLVVDELTYQAHGHAHLGSASGFL' A
#
# COMPACT_ATOMS: atom_id res chain seq x y z
N THR A 1 4.68 -9.83 20.77
CA THR A 1 3.67 -9.36 19.80
C THR A 1 3.80 -7.87 19.49
N ALA A 2 4.03 -6.99 20.48
CA ALA A 2 4.25 -5.55 20.24
C ALA A 2 5.42 -5.23 19.27
N GLY A 3 6.51 -6.00 19.33
CA GLY A 3 7.67 -5.79 18.44
C GLY A 3 7.38 -6.01 16.95
N LEU A 4 6.57 -7.02 16.60
CA LEU A 4 6.22 -7.30 15.20
C LEU A 4 5.29 -6.23 14.63
N ALA A 5 4.31 -5.78 15.40
CA ALA A 5 3.43 -4.69 14.99
C ALA A 5 4.22 -3.39 14.75
N SER A 6 5.16 -3.06 15.63
CA SER A 6 6.05 -1.91 15.45
C SER A 6 6.92 -2.04 14.21
N LEU A 7 7.46 -3.24 13.95
CA LEU A 7 8.27 -3.49 12.75
C LEU A 7 7.46 -3.24 11.47
N LEU A 8 6.25 -3.81 11.39
CA LEU A 8 5.38 -3.71 10.21
C LEU A 8 4.74 -2.32 10.05
N ALA A 9 4.77 -1.47 11.09
CA ALA A 9 4.39 -0.08 10.98
C ALA A 9 5.48 0.78 10.33
N ASP A 10 6.75 0.38 10.46
CA ASP A 10 7.92 1.11 9.96
C ASP A 10 8.47 0.55 8.64
N HIS A 11 8.25 -0.73 8.35
CA HIS A 11 8.73 -1.42 7.16
C HIS A 11 7.55 -1.85 6.29
N GLN A 12 7.60 -1.52 4.99
CA GLN A 12 6.73 -2.19 4.03
C GLN A 12 7.17 -3.65 3.90
N LEU A 13 6.28 -4.50 3.40
CA LEU A 13 6.58 -5.92 3.19
C LEU A 13 7.88 -6.14 2.39
N ILE A 14 8.11 -5.33 1.35
CA ILE A 14 9.33 -5.42 0.53
C ILE A 14 10.61 -5.14 1.33
N ASP A 15 10.54 -4.27 2.34
CA ASP A 15 11.69 -3.96 3.20
C ASP A 15 12.02 -5.13 4.11
N VAL A 16 11.00 -5.78 4.66
CA VAL A 16 11.17 -6.99 5.46
C VAL A 16 11.84 -8.10 4.64
N LEU A 17 11.36 -8.33 3.41
CA LEU A 17 11.90 -9.36 2.52
C LEU A 17 13.34 -9.06 2.07
N ARG A 18 13.69 -7.78 1.86
CA ARG A 18 15.06 -7.35 1.52
C ARG A 18 16.01 -7.49 2.71
N ARG A 19 15.57 -7.10 3.90
CA ARG A 19 16.40 -7.06 5.11
C ARG A 19 16.67 -8.44 5.69
N TRP A 20 15.68 -9.33 5.62
CA TRP A 20 15.78 -10.71 6.10
C TRP A 20 15.43 -11.68 4.96
N PRO A 21 16.38 -11.92 4.04
CA PRO A 21 16.18 -12.90 3.00
C PRO A 21 15.97 -14.29 3.62
N ALA A 22 15.02 -15.04 3.08
CA ALA A 22 14.74 -16.41 3.48
C ALA A 22 14.45 -17.25 2.23
N ASP A 23 14.58 -18.56 2.37
CA ASP A 23 14.30 -19.51 1.31
C ASP A 23 12.80 -19.80 1.27
N TRP A 24 12.08 -19.05 0.42
CA TRP A 24 10.64 -19.14 0.26
C TRP A 24 10.28 -20.02 -0.92
N ASP A 25 9.38 -20.99 -0.72
CA ASP A 25 8.56 -21.49 -1.82
C ASP A 25 7.38 -20.53 -2.10
N HIS A 26 6.84 -20.60 -3.31
CA HIS A 26 5.77 -19.71 -3.75
C HIS A 26 4.47 -19.85 -2.94
N ALA A 27 4.14 -21.06 -2.50
CA ALA A 27 2.90 -21.33 -1.78
C ALA A 27 3.00 -20.79 -0.34
N GLY A 28 4.15 -20.98 0.32
CA GLY A 28 4.45 -20.45 1.64
C GLY A 28 4.46 -18.93 1.65
N LEU A 29 5.06 -18.30 0.63
CA LEU A 29 5.01 -16.84 0.49
C LEU A 29 3.57 -16.35 0.36
N LEU A 30 2.81 -16.91 -0.59
CA LEU A 30 1.41 -16.52 -0.81
C LEU A 30 0.54 -16.69 0.44
N ALA A 31 0.73 -17.79 1.18
CA ALA A 31 0.00 -18.05 2.42
C ALA A 31 0.31 -17.04 3.54
N ALA A 32 1.51 -16.44 3.53
CA ALA A 32 1.91 -15.41 4.49
C ALA A 32 1.37 -14.01 4.16
N LEU A 33 0.94 -13.77 2.91
CA LEU A 33 0.45 -12.47 2.47
C LEU A 33 -1.01 -12.24 2.89
N ARG A 34 -1.31 -11.01 3.28
CA ARG A 34 -2.70 -10.55 3.42
C ARG A 34 -3.31 -10.27 2.03
N PRO A 35 -4.61 -10.55 1.84
CA PRO A 35 -5.33 -10.11 0.65
C PRO A 35 -5.23 -8.59 0.46
N LEU A 36 -5.14 -8.15 -0.80
CA LEU A 36 -5.16 -6.72 -1.14
C LEU A 36 -6.56 -6.14 -0.89
N THR A 37 -6.63 -5.08 -0.10
CA THR A 37 -7.88 -4.40 0.22
C THR A 37 -8.03 -3.12 -0.61
N PRO A 38 -9.25 -2.79 -1.10
CA PRO A 38 -9.48 -1.53 -1.81
C PRO A 38 -9.23 -0.32 -0.89
N ARG A 39 -8.90 0.83 -1.50
CA ARG A 39 -8.80 2.12 -0.80
C ARG A 39 -10.03 2.96 -1.10
N LEU A 40 -10.57 3.59 -0.05
CA LEU A 40 -11.69 4.49 -0.16
C LEU A 40 -11.19 5.92 -0.29
N TYR A 41 -11.75 6.65 -1.25
CA TYR A 41 -11.51 8.07 -1.46
C TYR A 41 -12.84 8.80 -1.39
N SER A 42 -12.83 10.00 -0.83
CA SER A 42 -13.99 10.89 -0.87
C SER A 42 -14.25 11.35 -2.30
N ILE A 43 -15.51 11.31 -2.72
CA ILE A 43 -15.93 11.88 -4.01
C ILE A 43 -15.81 13.41 -3.92
N ALA A 44 -15.04 13.99 -4.83
CA ALA A 44 -14.76 15.42 -4.90
C ALA A 44 -15.67 16.16 -5.90
N SER A 45 -16.73 15.52 -6.38
CA SER A 45 -17.71 16.09 -7.32
C SER A 45 -19.15 16.00 -6.81
N SER A 46 -20.04 16.72 -7.51
CA SER A 46 -21.49 16.59 -7.35
C SER A 46 -22.10 16.09 -8.65
N ARG A 47 -22.93 15.03 -8.61
CA ARG A 47 -23.64 14.52 -9.80
C ARG A 47 -24.48 15.58 -10.51
N LYS A 48 -25.01 16.57 -9.77
CA LYS A 48 -25.74 17.71 -10.37
C LYS A 48 -24.86 18.54 -11.32
N ARG A 49 -23.54 18.56 -11.10
CA ARG A 49 -22.58 19.34 -11.86
C ARG A 49 -21.89 18.54 -12.97
N VAL A 50 -21.59 17.26 -12.72
CA VAL A 50 -20.72 16.44 -13.58
C VAL A 50 -21.41 15.22 -14.21
N GLY A 51 -22.71 15.04 -13.98
CA GLY A 51 -23.49 13.93 -14.55
C GLY A 51 -23.02 12.56 -14.06
N GLU A 52 -22.48 11.76 -14.98
CA GLU A 52 -22.04 10.37 -14.74
C GLU A 52 -20.55 10.24 -14.40
N GLU A 53 -19.83 11.35 -14.28
CA GLU A 53 -18.44 11.35 -13.86
C GLU A 53 -18.29 11.25 -12.32
N VAL A 54 -17.19 10.66 -11.87
CA VAL A 54 -16.72 10.73 -10.49
C VAL A 54 -15.35 11.37 -10.47
N HIS A 55 -15.18 12.44 -9.69
CA HIS A 55 -13.88 13.08 -9.54
C HIS A 55 -13.30 12.73 -8.18
N LEU A 56 -12.01 12.45 -8.14
CA LEU A 56 -11.25 12.20 -6.93
C LEU A 56 -10.14 13.26 -6.83
N VAL A 57 -9.80 13.64 -5.61
CA VAL A 57 -8.57 14.37 -5.32
C VAL A 57 -7.72 13.44 -4.48
N VAL A 58 -6.58 13.04 -5.04
CA VAL A 58 -5.68 12.05 -4.44
C VAL A 58 -4.30 12.69 -4.31
N ASP A 59 -3.78 12.70 -3.09
CA ASP A 59 -2.36 12.98 -2.87
C ASP A 59 -1.59 11.66 -3.00
N GLU A 60 -0.54 11.69 -3.82
CA GLU A 60 0.31 10.52 -4.02
C GLU A 60 1.16 10.30 -2.78
N LEU A 61 1.04 9.12 -2.14
CA LEU A 61 1.88 8.81 -1.00
C LEU A 61 3.24 8.38 -1.53
N THR A 62 4.23 9.25 -1.39
CA THR A 62 5.62 8.96 -1.75
C THR A 62 6.57 9.32 -0.61
N TYR A 63 7.58 8.49 -0.37
CA TYR A 63 8.59 8.74 0.65
C TYR A 63 9.87 7.94 0.42
N GLN A 64 10.95 8.30 1.10
CA GLN A 64 12.19 7.52 1.16
C GLN A 64 12.26 6.80 2.49
N ALA A 65 12.51 5.49 2.48
CA ALA A 65 12.77 4.70 3.68
C ALA A 65 13.73 3.57 3.34
N HIS A 66 14.54 3.14 4.30
CA HIS A 66 15.43 1.97 4.16
C HIS A 66 16.31 1.98 2.89
N GLY A 67 16.70 3.17 2.42
CA GLY A 67 17.52 3.34 1.21
C GLY A 67 16.77 3.22 -0.12
N HIS A 68 15.44 3.17 -0.10
CA HIS A 68 14.60 2.99 -1.27
C HIS A 68 13.44 4.00 -1.32
N ALA A 69 13.01 4.30 -2.55
CA ALA A 69 11.78 5.03 -2.78
C ALA A 69 10.57 4.10 -2.55
N HIS A 70 9.56 4.63 -1.85
CA HIS A 70 8.31 3.94 -1.58
C HIS A 70 7.13 4.73 -2.10
N LEU A 71 6.09 3.99 -2.49
CA LEU A 71 4.83 4.49 -2.99
C LEU A 71 3.68 3.88 -2.21
N GLY A 72 2.58 4.61 -2.06
CA GLY A 72 1.32 4.07 -1.60
C GLY A 72 0.70 3.20 -2.69
N SER A 73 0.34 1.96 -2.37
CA SER A 73 -0.08 1.00 -3.41
C SER A 73 -1.34 1.38 -4.20
N ALA A 74 -2.18 2.29 -3.68
CA ALA A 74 -3.40 2.74 -4.35
C ALA A 74 -3.21 4.12 -4.96
N SER A 75 -2.61 5.07 -4.22
CA SER A 75 -2.39 6.42 -4.72
C SER A 75 -1.29 6.51 -5.77
N GLY A 76 -0.27 5.64 -5.74
CA GLY A 76 0.73 5.54 -6.81
C GLY A 76 0.33 4.61 -7.97
N PHE A 77 -0.85 3.99 -7.90
CA PHE A 77 -1.44 3.24 -9.03
C PHE A 77 -2.35 4.13 -9.90
N LEU A 78 -3.05 5.07 -9.26
CA LEU A 78 -3.95 6.02 -9.91
C LEU A 78 -3.17 7.11 -10.65
#